data_AF-A0A486VKT0-F1
#
_entry.id   AF-A0A486VKT0-F1
#
_cell.length_a   1.000
_cell.length_b   1.000
_cell.length_c   1.000
_cell.angle_alpha   90.00
_cell.angle_beta   90.00
_cell.angle_gamma   90.00
#
_symmetry.space_group_name_H-M   'P 1'
#
loop_
_entity.id
_entity.type
_entity.pdbx_description
1 polymer ?
#
loop_
_entity_poly.entity_id
_entity_poly.type
_entity_poly.pdbx_seq_one_letter_code
_entity_poly.pdbx_strand_id
1 'polypeptide(L)'
;MSEAKPQDGSTVKGYRKLSDAEIAAMNRLKELSRNFIRELRNIQLDLLPQDPVLSDRTAAYRSASLATTKMQEACMWGCRAVARPDGDC
;
A
#
# COMPACT_ATOMS: atom_id res chain seq x y z
N MET A 1 -14.66 -13.15 35.37
CA MET A 1 -13.46 -12.65 34.66
C MET A 1 -13.56 -13.18 33.24
N SER A 2 -14.06 -12.40 32.28
CA SER A 2 -14.11 -12.83 30.88
C SER A 2 -12.73 -12.65 30.27
N GLU A 3 -12.07 -13.76 29.95
CA GLU A 3 -10.83 -13.74 29.16
C GLU A 3 -11.17 -13.22 27.75
N ALA A 4 -10.64 -12.04 27.41
CA ALA A 4 -10.71 -11.53 26.06
C ALA A 4 -9.83 -12.41 25.16
N LYS A 5 -10.45 -13.17 24.26
CA LYS A 5 -9.72 -13.89 23.20
C LYS A 5 -8.86 -12.89 22.40
N PRO A 6 -7.61 -13.24 22.05
CA PRO A 6 -6.80 -12.42 21.15
C PRO A 6 -7.57 -12.22 19.85
N GLN A 7 -7.65 -10.97 19.36
CA GLN A 7 -8.22 -10.69 18.05
C GLN A 7 -7.36 -11.37 16.98
N ASP A 8 -7.78 -12.55 16.55
CA ASP A 8 -7.11 -13.36 15.53
C ASP A 8 -7.41 -12.88 14.09
N GLY A 9 -8.17 -11.79 13.94
CA GLY A 9 -8.60 -11.25 12.66
C GLY A 9 -9.51 -12.18 11.85
N SER A 10 -9.93 -13.34 12.40
CA SER A 10 -10.70 -14.37 11.68
C SER A 10 -12.15 -13.95 11.44
N THR A 11 -12.65 -12.99 12.21
CA THR A 11 -14.03 -12.50 12.14
C THR A 11 -14.08 -10.98 11.96
N VAL A 12 -13.45 -10.48 10.91
CA VAL A 12 -13.82 -9.16 10.38
C VAL A 12 -15.23 -9.28 9.78
N LYS A 13 -16.25 -8.96 10.59
CA LYS A 13 -17.64 -8.92 10.16
C LYS A 13 -17.81 -7.80 9.12
N GLY A 14 -18.42 -8.11 7.97
CA GLY A 14 -18.70 -7.16 6.89
C GLY A 14 -17.98 -7.43 5.56
N TYR A 15 -16.92 -8.25 5.54
CA TYR A 15 -16.29 -8.68 4.29
C TYR A 15 -16.69 -10.10 3.95
N ARG A 16 -17.07 -10.33 2.70
CA ARG A 16 -17.26 -11.69 2.17
C ARG A 16 -15.98 -12.50 2.34
N LYS A 17 -16.12 -13.81 2.54
CA LYS A 17 -14.97 -14.72 2.52
C LYS A 17 -14.34 -14.68 1.12
N LEU A 18 -13.05 -14.38 1.07
CA LEU A 18 -12.27 -14.40 -0.17
C LEU A 18 -11.95 -15.85 -0.56
N SER A 19 -11.98 -16.13 -1.85
CA SER A 19 -11.42 -17.37 -2.40
C SER A 19 -9.89 -17.33 -2.42
N ASP A 20 -9.25 -18.49 -2.48
CA ASP A 20 -7.78 -18.59 -2.56
C ASP A 20 -7.22 -17.83 -3.76
N ALA A 21 -7.93 -17.83 -4.89
CA ALA A 21 -7.56 -17.08 -6.09
C ALA A 21 -7.56 -15.56 -5.85
N GLU A 22 -8.51 -15.05 -5.08
CA GLU A 22 -8.61 -13.63 -4.73
C GLU A 22 -7.56 -13.22 -3.70
N ILE A 23 -7.27 -14.09 -2.72
CA ILE A 23 -6.16 -13.90 -1.79
C ILE A 23 -4.84 -13.83 -2.57
N ALA A 24 -4.62 -14.74 -3.52
CA ALA A 24 -3.45 -14.72 -4.40
C ALA A 24 -3.40 -13.45 -5.27
N ALA A 25 -4.53 -12.96 -5.77
CA ALA A 25 -4.60 -11.68 -6.49
C ALA A 25 -4.23 -10.48 -5.59
N MET A 26 -4.78 -10.39 -4.38
CA MET A 26 -4.42 -9.33 -3.42
C MET A 26 -2.93 -9.37 -3.07
N ASN A 27 -2.37 -10.56 -2.85
CA ASN A 27 -0.97 -10.71 -2.49
C ASN A 27 -0.04 -10.25 -3.62
N ARG A 28 -0.38 -10.56 -4.89
CA ARG A 28 0.34 -10.05 -6.07
C ARG A 28 0.29 -8.52 -6.16
N LEU A 29 -0.87 -7.90 -5.94
CA LEU A 29 -1.00 -6.43 -5.92
C LEU A 29 -0.15 -5.80 -4.81
N LYS A 30 -0.19 -6.37 -3.61
CA LYS A 30 0.62 -5.90 -2.48
C LYS A 30 2.12 -6.07 -2.73
N GLU A 31 2.52 -7.15 -3.38
CA GLU A 31 3.92 -7.39 -3.76
C GLU A 31 4.41 -6.38 -4.79
N LEU A 32 3.63 -6.11 -5.85
CA LEU A 32 3.94 -5.08 -6.83
C LEU A 32 4.09 -3.71 -6.17
N SER A 33 3.16 -3.35 -5.28
CA SER A 33 3.23 -2.10 -4.51
C SER A 33 4.49 -1.99 -3.66
N ARG A 34 4.84 -3.05 -2.92
CA ARG A 34 6.08 -3.08 -2.10
C ARG A 34 7.33 -2.94 -2.96
N ASN A 35 7.39 -3.65 -4.08
CA ASN A 35 8.54 -3.61 -4.99
C ASN A 35 8.70 -2.21 -5.59
N PHE A 36 7.61 -1.61 -6.09
CA PHE A 36 7.62 -0.26 -6.66
C PHE A 36 8.04 0.79 -5.63
N ILE A 37 7.47 0.76 -4.42
CA ILE A 37 7.83 1.69 -3.34
C ILE A 37 9.28 1.50 -2.90
N ARG A 38 9.81 0.27 -2.90
CA ARG A 38 11.23 0.02 -2.60
C ARG A 38 12.14 0.70 -3.63
N GLU A 39 11.83 0.60 -4.92
CA GLU A 39 12.61 1.29 -5.95
C GLU A 39 12.54 2.81 -5.81
N LEU A 40 11.36 3.37 -5.50
CA LEU A 40 11.22 4.80 -5.23
C LEU A 40 12.07 5.25 -4.04
N ARG A 41 12.17 4.43 -2.98
CA ARG A 41 13.03 4.74 -1.82
C ARG A 41 14.50 4.75 -2.20
N ASN A 42 14.96 3.81 -3.03
CA ASN A 42 16.33 3.81 -3.53
C ASN A 42 16.62 5.11 -4.31
N ILE A 43 15.72 5.50 -5.21
CA ILE A 43 15.82 6.76 -5.96
C ILE A 43 15.84 7.96 -5.01
N GLN A 44 15.02 7.96 -3.96
CA GLN A 44 15.01 9.04 -2.96
C GLN A 44 16.33 9.15 -2.18
N LEU A 45 16.98 8.02 -1.88
CA LEU A 45 18.30 8.00 -1.24
C LEU A 45 19.36 8.62 -2.14
N ASP A 46 19.33 8.33 -3.45
CA ASP A 46 20.25 8.93 -4.43
C ASP A 46 19.99 10.44 -4.63
N LEU A 47 18.73 10.85 -4.46
CA LEU A 47 18.29 12.24 -4.60
C LEU A 47 18.39 13.06 -3.31
N LEU A 48 18.82 12.47 -2.18
CA LEU A 48 18.87 13.18 -0.90
C LEU A 48 19.68 14.47 -1.08
N PRO A 49 19.06 15.64 -0.87
CA PRO A 49 19.75 16.90 -1.06
C PRO A 49 20.79 17.06 0.06
N GLN A 50 22.07 17.19 -0.31
CA GLN A 50 23.10 17.68 0.61
C GLN A 50 22.99 19.20 0.83
N ASP A 51 22.36 19.89 -0.12
CA ASP A 51 22.15 21.33 -0.11
C ASP A 51 20.72 21.66 -0.60
N PRO A 52 19.89 22.35 0.19
CA PRO A 52 18.50 22.66 -0.15
C PRO A 52 18.31 23.62 -1.33
N VAL A 53 19.39 24.19 -1.88
CA VAL A 53 19.33 25.17 -2.99
C VAL A 53 19.17 24.51 -4.37
N LEU A 54 19.35 23.20 -4.51
CA LEU A 54 19.17 22.48 -5.78
C LEU A 54 17.68 22.25 -6.09
N SER A 55 17.06 23.16 -6.85
CA SER A 55 15.65 23.12 -7.26
C SER A 55 15.26 21.80 -7.91
N ASP A 56 16.12 21.25 -8.75
CA ASP A 56 15.78 20.13 -9.62
C ASP A 56 15.81 18.79 -8.87
N ARG A 57 16.79 18.59 -7.98
CA ARG A 57 16.84 17.40 -7.11
C ARG A 57 15.71 17.39 -6.09
N THR A 58 15.39 18.56 -5.53
CA THR A 58 14.26 18.72 -4.61
C THR A 58 12.92 18.44 -5.30
N ALA A 59 12.75 18.90 -6.55
CA ALA A 59 11.57 18.59 -7.36
C ALA A 59 11.47 17.09 -7.67
N ALA A 60 12.58 16.44 -8.07
CA ALA A 60 12.63 15.01 -8.32
C ALA A 60 12.32 14.18 -7.06
N TYR A 61 12.86 14.57 -5.90
CA TYR A 61 12.57 13.94 -4.61
C TYR A 61 11.08 14.04 -4.25
N ARG A 62 10.48 15.22 -4.47
CA ARG A 62 9.04 15.43 -4.27
C ARG A 62 8.22 14.53 -5.21
N SER A 63 8.62 14.40 -6.47
CA SER A 63 7.95 13.50 -7.44
C SER A 63 7.98 12.05 -6.97
N ALA A 64 9.12 11.55 -6.48
CA ALA A 64 9.22 10.18 -5.94
C ALA A 64 8.34 10.00 -4.68
N SER A 65 8.24 11.03 -3.85
CA SER A 65 7.36 11.03 -2.67
C SER A 65 5.89 10.94 -3.07
N LEU A 66 5.46 11.75 -4.05
CA LEU A 66 4.10 11.70 -4.60
C LEU A 66 3.78 10.35 -5.24
N ALA A 67 4.72 9.79 -6.02
CA ALA A 67 4.57 8.47 -6.62
C ALA A 67 4.37 7.38 -5.56
N THR A 68 5.06 7.47 -4.42
CA THR A 68 4.89 6.55 -3.29
C THR A 68 3.46 6.60 -2.75
N THR A 69 2.94 7.80 -2.46
CA THR A 69 1.56 7.97 -1.99
C THR A 69 0.55 7.45 -3.01
N LYS A 70 0.76 7.73 -4.30
CA LYS A 70 -0.13 7.27 -5.37
C LYS A 70 -0.10 5.76 -5.56
N MET A 71 1.05 5.10 -5.39
CA MET A 71 1.11 3.64 -5.40
C MET A 71 0.38 3.02 -4.21
N GLN A 72 0.49 3.63 -3.02
CA GLN A 72 -0.23 3.17 -1.83
C GLN A 72 -1.75 3.29 -2.03
N GLU A 73 -2.21 4.44 -2.55
CA GLU A 73 -3.60 4.68 -2.91
C GLU A 73 -4.10 3.68 -3.97
N ALA A 74 -3.35 3.49 -5.05
CA ALA A 74 -3.70 2.52 -6.10
C ALA A 74 -3.76 1.08 -5.56
N CYS A 75 -2.83 0.70 -4.68
CA CYS A 75 -2.82 -0.62 -4.05
C CYS A 75 -4.04 -0.82 -3.13
N MET A 76 -4.44 0.23 -2.38
CA MET A 76 -5.62 0.22 -1.53
C MET A 76 -6.88 0.00 -2.37
N TRP A 77 -7.07 0.81 -3.42
CA TRP A 77 -8.21 0.67 -4.34
C TRP A 77 -8.22 -0.66 -5.08
N GLY A 78 -7.05 -1.15 -5.53
CA GLY A 78 -6.93 -2.47 -6.14
C GLY A 78 -7.32 -3.61 -5.21
N CYS A 79 -6.87 -3.55 -3.95
CA CYS A 79 -7.29 -4.52 -2.92
C CYS A 79 -8.80 -4.45 -2.65
N ARG A 80 -9.39 -3.25 -2.63
CA ARG A 80 -10.85 -3.07 -2.49
C ARG A 80 -11.60 -3.66 -3.68
N ALA A 81 -11.11 -3.46 -4.90
CA ALA A 81 -11.69 -4.04 -6.11
C ALA A 81 -11.69 -5.57 -6.09
N VAL A 82 -10.63 -6.20 -5.58
CA VAL A 82 -10.60 -7.65 -5.36
C VAL A 82 -11.59 -8.06 -4.26
N ALA A 83 -11.63 -7.30 -3.15
CA ALA A 83 -12.50 -7.61 -2.03
C ALA A 83 -13.99 -7.56 -2.40
N ARG A 84 -14.38 -6.70 -3.36
CA ARG A 84 -15.79 -6.48 -3.75
C ARG A 84 -16.68 -6.34 -2.50
N PRO A 85 -16.38 -5.36 -1.63
CA PRO A 85 -17.21 -5.15 -0.45
C PRO A 85 -18.63 -4.80 -0.90
N ASP A 86 -19.62 -5.26 -0.15
CA ASP A 86 -21.01 -4.93 -0.40
C ASP A 86 -21.20 -3.40 -0.25
N GLY A 87 -22.19 -2.83 -0.95
CA GLY A 87 -22.41 -1.38 -1.04
C GLY A 87 -22.65 -0.65 0.29
N ASP A 88 -22.87 -1.41 1.37
CA ASP A 88 -23.07 -0.93 2.73
C ASP A 88 -21.76 -0.78 3.54
N CYS A 89 -20.59 -0.89 2.90
CA CYS A 89 -19.25 -0.93 3.53
C CYS A 89 -18.28 0.16 3.08
#